data_AF-A0A5A9ZVH8-F1
#
_entry.id   AF-A0A5A9ZVH8-F1
#
_cell.length_a   1.000
_cell.length_b   1.000
_cell.length_c   1.000
_cell.angle_alpha   90.00
_cell.angle_beta   90.00
_cell.angle_gamma   90.00
#
_symmetry.space_group_name_H-M   'P 1'
#
loop_
_entity.id
_entity.type
_entity.pdbx_description
1 polymer ?
#
loop_
_entity_poly.entity_id
_entity_poly.type
_entity_poly.pdbx_seq_one_letter_code
_entity_poly.pdbx_strand_id
1 'polypeptide(L)'
;MLTLVRSRMQAAAVALSTVAALALGATATTHATAATAAPALAKAGPTSVAYVEVNNNSMLNVGKYTLADGGGAVFDVAVIFAANINYDTGTKTAQLYFNENVQRVLDNAATQIRPLQQKGIKVVLSVLGNHQGAGFANFPSQQAASAFAGQLSDTVTRYGLDGIDFDDEYAEYGRNGTGQPNASSFVHLVTALRANMPDKIISLYNIGPAASRLSYNGVDVSSKFDYAWNPYYGSWQVPGLGLPKSKLSPAAVEIGRTSQSTVTSLARRTVSEGYGVFLTYNLDGADRSADVSAFTRELYGSAAVHTP
;
A
#
# COMPACT_ATOMS: atom_id res chain seq x y z
N MET A 1 -57.87 -11.20 43.54
CA MET A 1 -58.39 -12.56 43.80
C MET A 1 -57.82 -13.48 42.73
N LEU A 2 -57.18 -14.57 43.15
CA LEU A 2 -56.77 -15.70 42.31
C LEU A 2 -57.97 -16.17 41.47
N THR A 3 -57.74 -16.70 40.26
CA THR A 3 -57.73 -18.15 40.00
C THR A 3 -57.64 -18.40 38.49
N LEU A 4 -56.80 -19.37 38.15
CA LEU A 4 -56.46 -19.85 36.82
C LEU A 4 -57.05 -21.25 36.68
N VAL A 5 -57.96 -21.54 35.72
CA VAL A 5 -58.25 -22.94 35.33
C VAL A 5 -58.69 -23.08 33.86
N ARG A 6 -57.77 -23.68 33.09
CA ARG A 6 -57.90 -24.70 32.02
C ARG A 6 -59.32 -25.11 31.57
N SER A 7 -59.51 -25.34 30.25
CA SER A 7 -59.28 -26.67 29.62
C SER A 7 -60.06 -26.88 28.29
N ARG A 8 -59.39 -27.63 27.38
CA ARG A 8 -59.90 -28.65 26.42
C ARG A 8 -60.79 -28.18 25.24
N MET A 9 -60.31 -28.23 24.00
CA MET A 9 -60.08 -29.39 23.09
C MET A 9 -61.33 -29.88 22.35
N GLN A 10 -61.27 -29.67 21.03
CA GLN A 10 -61.50 -30.62 19.92
C GLN A 10 -62.85 -30.71 19.17
N ALA A 11 -62.65 -30.84 17.84
CA ALA A 11 -63.51 -31.36 16.77
C ALA A 11 -64.66 -30.43 16.32
N ALA A 12 -65.00 -30.30 15.03
CA ALA A 12 -64.85 -31.23 13.91
C ALA A 12 -64.71 -30.50 12.56
N ALA A 13 -64.06 -31.17 11.60
CA ALA A 13 -64.01 -30.83 10.17
C ALA A 13 -65.33 -31.16 9.46
N VAL A 14 -65.65 -30.46 8.36
CA VAL A 14 -65.96 -31.02 7.01
C VAL A 14 -66.05 -29.86 6.01
N ALA A 15 -65.49 -30.11 4.83
CA ALA A 15 -65.26 -29.21 3.71
C ALA A 15 -66.53 -28.82 2.93
N LEU A 16 -66.47 -27.73 2.17
CA LEU A 16 -66.49 -27.81 0.70
C LEU A 16 -66.04 -26.49 0.07
N SER A 17 -65.23 -26.63 -0.96
CA SER A 17 -64.56 -25.65 -1.80
C SER A 17 -65.49 -24.95 -2.80
N THR A 18 -65.32 -23.63 -2.96
CA THR A 18 -65.54 -22.94 -4.24
C THR A 18 -64.47 -21.88 -4.46
N VAL A 19 -63.79 -22.01 -5.59
CA VAL A 19 -62.73 -21.14 -6.13
C VAL A 19 -63.32 -19.77 -6.48
N ALA A 20 -62.68 -18.69 -6.03
CA ALA A 20 -62.89 -17.35 -6.56
C ALA A 20 -61.52 -16.75 -6.92
N ALA A 21 -61.33 -16.51 -8.21
CA ALA A 21 -60.18 -15.79 -8.74
C ALA A 21 -60.23 -14.32 -8.32
N LEU A 22 -59.15 -13.82 -7.74
CA LEU A 22 -58.92 -12.38 -7.55
C LEU A 22 -57.55 -12.03 -8.13
N ALA A 23 -57.60 -11.31 -9.24
CA ALA A 23 -56.48 -10.53 -9.73
C ALA A 23 -56.21 -9.38 -8.75
N LEU A 24 -55.04 -9.39 -8.11
CA LEU A 24 -54.47 -8.20 -7.50
C LEU A 24 -53.16 -7.89 -8.23
N GLY A 25 -53.13 -6.71 -8.85
CA GLY A 25 -51.93 -6.09 -9.34
C GLY A 25 -50.98 -5.82 -8.17
N ALA A 26 -49.88 -6.55 -8.13
CA ALA A 26 -48.75 -6.22 -7.27
C ALA A 26 -47.85 -5.24 -8.03
N THR A 27 -47.75 -4.03 -7.52
CA THR A 27 -46.70 -3.07 -7.88
C THR A 27 -45.34 -3.71 -7.60
N ALA A 28 -44.62 -4.09 -8.66
CA ALA A 28 -43.26 -4.58 -8.57
C ALA A 28 -42.33 -3.44 -8.12
N THR A 29 -42.04 -3.38 -6.82
CA THR A 29 -40.88 -2.66 -6.33
C THR A 29 -39.64 -3.40 -6.82
N THR A 30 -39.01 -2.90 -7.88
CA THR A 30 -37.70 -3.35 -8.33
C THR A 30 -36.67 -3.00 -7.26
N HIS A 31 -36.46 -3.90 -6.30
CA HIS A 31 -35.22 -3.93 -5.54
C HIS A 31 -34.14 -4.36 -6.52
N ALA A 32 -33.40 -3.37 -7.03
CA ALA A 32 -32.11 -3.59 -7.65
C ALA A 32 -31.21 -4.19 -6.56
N THR A 33 -31.14 -5.51 -6.52
CA THR A 33 -30.05 -6.21 -5.84
C THR A 33 -28.77 -5.72 -6.49
N ALA A 34 -28.04 -4.84 -5.80
CA ALA A 34 -26.66 -4.57 -6.15
C ALA A 34 -25.96 -5.93 -6.21
N ALA A 35 -25.56 -6.33 -7.42
CA ALA A 35 -24.70 -7.47 -7.59
C ALA A 35 -23.43 -7.16 -6.80
N THR A 36 -23.30 -7.73 -5.60
CA THR A 36 -22.02 -7.88 -4.94
C THR A 36 -21.14 -8.59 -5.94
N ALA A 37 -20.20 -7.84 -6.53
CA ALA A 37 -19.15 -8.42 -7.36
C ALA A 37 -18.59 -9.62 -6.59
N ALA A 38 -18.57 -10.78 -7.24
CA ALA A 38 -17.91 -11.95 -6.68
C ALA A 38 -16.50 -11.51 -6.24
N PRO A 39 -15.99 -11.96 -5.08
CA PRO A 39 -14.63 -11.65 -4.70
C PRO A 39 -13.73 -12.05 -5.87
N ALA A 40 -13.00 -11.09 -6.44
CA ALA A 40 -11.96 -11.44 -7.40
C ALA A 40 -11.09 -12.49 -6.71
N LEU A 41 -10.92 -13.66 -7.34
CA LEU A 41 -10.04 -14.70 -6.83
C LEU A 41 -8.71 -14.05 -6.47
N ALA A 42 -8.30 -14.19 -5.20
CA ALA A 42 -7.05 -13.63 -4.74
C ALA A 42 -5.93 -14.17 -5.63
N LYS A 43 -5.31 -13.27 -6.41
CA LYS A 43 -4.20 -13.56 -7.29
C LYS A 43 -3.09 -14.24 -6.47
N ALA A 44 -2.70 -15.45 -6.87
CA ALA A 44 -1.61 -16.18 -6.23
C ALA A 44 -0.26 -15.70 -6.78
N GLY A 45 0.74 -15.57 -5.90
CA GLY A 45 2.11 -15.18 -6.26
C GLY A 45 2.63 -14.01 -5.42
N PRO A 46 3.86 -13.52 -5.71
CA PRO A 46 4.46 -12.39 -4.99
C PRO A 46 3.66 -11.09 -5.16
N THR A 47 3.58 -10.29 -4.10
CA THR A 47 3.03 -8.93 -4.12
C THR A 47 3.86 -8.04 -5.06
N SER A 48 3.26 -7.47 -6.08
CA SER A 48 3.91 -6.51 -6.96
C SER A 48 3.67 -5.07 -6.49
N VAL A 49 4.75 -4.29 -6.45
CA VAL A 49 4.75 -2.89 -6.01
C VAL A 49 5.07 -1.99 -7.20
N ALA A 50 4.37 -0.87 -7.36
CA ALA A 50 4.64 0.13 -8.38
C ALA A 50 4.83 1.51 -7.76
N TYR A 51 6.07 2.02 -7.79
CA TYR A 51 6.32 3.43 -7.53
C TYR A 51 5.94 4.28 -8.75
N VAL A 52 5.30 5.42 -8.48
CA VAL A 52 4.92 6.41 -9.48
C VAL A 52 5.48 7.76 -9.10
N GLU A 53 6.33 8.30 -9.97
CA GLU A 53 6.83 9.68 -9.93
C GLU A 53 5.70 10.66 -10.24
N VAL A 54 4.95 11.08 -9.21
CA VAL A 54 3.72 11.88 -9.40
C VAL A 54 3.97 13.30 -9.90
N ASN A 55 5.24 13.72 -9.94
CA ASN A 55 5.65 14.93 -10.65
C ASN A 55 5.37 14.85 -12.16
N ASN A 56 5.41 13.64 -12.72
CA ASN A 56 5.34 13.43 -14.17
C ASN A 56 4.19 12.51 -14.60
N ASN A 57 3.72 11.62 -13.71
CA ASN A 57 2.83 10.53 -14.04
C ASN A 57 1.60 10.47 -13.12
N SER A 58 0.49 9.93 -13.63
CA SER A 58 -0.72 9.70 -12.82
C SER A 58 -0.64 8.36 -12.10
N MET A 59 -1.08 8.35 -10.83
CA MET A 59 -1.29 7.12 -10.06
C MET A 59 -2.22 6.13 -10.78
N LEU A 60 -3.17 6.62 -11.58
CA LEU A 60 -4.17 5.79 -12.26
C LEU A 60 -3.56 4.80 -13.26
N ASN A 61 -2.35 5.04 -13.75
CA ASN A 61 -1.65 4.11 -14.64
C ASN A 61 -1.47 2.73 -14.01
N VAL A 62 -1.29 2.67 -12.68
CA VAL A 62 -1.19 1.41 -11.94
C VAL A 62 -2.44 0.55 -12.10
N GLY A 63 -3.61 1.18 -12.15
CA GLY A 63 -4.90 0.50 -12.29
C GLY A 63 -5.25 0.08 -13.72
N LYS A 64 -4.41 0.36 -14.72
CA LYS A 64 -4.67 0.04 -16.13
C LYS A 64 -4.25 -1.36 -16.54
N TYR A 65 -3.51 -2.08 -15.68
CA TYR A 65 -2.97 -3.39 -15.99
C TYR A 65 -3.69 -4.49 -15.20
N THR A 66 -4.25 -5.46 -15.93
CA THR A 66 -4.87 -6.67 -15.37
C THR A 66 -4.21 -7.92 -15.94
N LEU A 67 -4.24 -9.02 -15.20
CA LEU A 67 -3.81 -10.32 -15.73
C LEU A 67 -4.81 -10.80 -16.80
N ALA A 68 -4.29 -11.28 -17.92
CA ALA A 68 -5.12 -11.85 -18.99
C ALA A 68 -5.95 -13.04 -18.48
N ASP A 69 -5.34 -13.84 -17.61
CA ASP A 69 -6.00 -14.97 -16.95
C ASP A 69 -6.58 -14.50 -15.60
N GLY A 70 -7.90 -14.50 -15.49
CA GLY A 70 -8.61 -14.18 -14.24
C GLY A 70 -8.88 -12.70 -14.00
N GLY A 71 -8.31 -11.77 -14.79
CA GLY A 71 -8.67 -10.34 -14.76
C GLY A 71 -8.27 -9.57 -13.50
N GLY A 72 -7.51 -10.18 -12.59
CA GLY A 72 -7.03 -9.53 -11.37
C GLY A 72 -6.08 -8.37 -11.67
N ALA A 73 -6.03 -7.36 -10.79
CA ALA A 73 -5.07 -6.27 -10.91
C ALA A 73 -3.63 -6.81 -10.94
N VAL A 74 -2.80 -6.27 -11.84
CA VAL A 74 -1.39 -6.68 -11.90
C VAL A 74 -0.64 -6.21 -10.68
N PHE A 75 -0.86 -4.97 -10.24
CA PHE A 75 -0.16 -4.34 -9.13
C PHE A 75 -0.99 -4.43 -7.85
N ASP A 76 -0.34 -4.80 -6.76
CA ASP A 76 -0.99 -4.99 -5.46
C ASP A 76 -0.78 -3.76 -4.55
N VAL A 77 0.34 -3.06 -4.72
CA VAL A 77 0.68 -1.81 -4.00
C VAL A 77 1.12 -0.73 -4.98
N ALA A 78 0.56 0.46 -4.87
CA ALA A 78 0.98 1.68 -5.55
C ALA A 78 1.64 2.63 -4.54
N VAL A 79 2.78 3.20 -4.90
CA VAL A 79 3.53 4.13 -4.04
C VAL A 79 3.52 5.51 -4.69
N ILE A 80 2.95 6.50 -3.98
CA ILE A 80 3.03 7.92 -4.34
C ILE A 80 4.45 8.38 -4.05
N PHE A 81 5.24 8.67 -5.09
CA PHE A 81 6.64 9.10 -4.95
C PHE A 81 6.80 10.57 -5.36
N ALA A 82 7.19 11.48 -4.46
CA ALA A 82 7.29 11.31 -3.00
C ALA A 82 7.03 12.61 -2.23
N ALA A 83 6.53 12.47 -1.00
CA ALA A 83 6.59 13.52 0.01
C ALA A 83 8.02 13.68 0.54
N ASN A 84 8.24 14.72 1.35
CA ASN A 84 9.57 15.04 1.86
C ASN A 84 9.61 15.26 3.38
N ILE A 85 10.74 14.94 3.99
CA ILE A 85 11.14 15.48 5.29
C ILE A 85 11.96 16.76 5.09
N ASN A 86 11.34 17.90 5.42
CA ASN A 86 11.96 19.22 5.40
C ASN A 86 12.46 19.62 6.80
N TYR A 87 13.23 20.71 6.88
CA TYR A 87 13.73 21.29 8.13
C TYR A 87 13.46 22.79 8.21
N ASP A 88 12.73 23.19 9.24
CA ASP A 88 12.57 24.59 9.62
C ASP A 88 13.76 25.02 10.47
N THR A 89 14.58 25.93 9.95
CA THR A 89 15.80 26.42 10.63
C THR A 89 15.52 27.41 11.76
N GLY A 90 14.36 28.08 11.75
CA GLY A 90 13.94 29.00 12.80
C GLY A 90 13.49 28.26 14.05
N THR A 91 12.65 27.24 13.87
CA THR A 91 12.17 26.40 14.99
C THR A 91 13.06 25.20 15.29
N LYS A 92 13.99 24.85 14.39
CA LYS A 92 14.86 23.67 14.44
C LYS A 92 14.07 22.36 14.48
N THR A 93 13.01 22.27 13.68
CA THR A 93 12.12 21.10 13.65
C THR A 93 12.01 20.52 12.26
N ALA A 94 11.91 19.18 12.17
CA ALA A 94 11.60 18.52 10.92
C ALA A 94 10.08 18.58 10.65
N GLN A 95 9.71 18.78 9.38
CA GLN A 95 8.32 18.95 8.96
C GLN A 95 8.03 18.10 7.72
N LEU A 96 6.87 17.45 7.70
CA LEU A 96 6.40 16.73 6.52
C LEU A 96 5.98 17.77 5.48
N TYR A 97 6.52 17.64 4.28
CA TYR A 97 6.30 18.55 3.18
C TYR A 97 5.78 17.81 1.95
N PHE A 98 4.82 18.43 1.26
CA PHE A 98 4.31 17.98 -0.02
C PHE A 98 4.63 19.04 -1.04
N ASN A 99 5.31 18.66 -2.13
CA ASN A 99 5.36 19.53 -3.30
C ASN A 99 3.94 19.63 -3.92
N GLU A 100 3.76 20.56 -4.85
CA GLU A 100 2.46 20.82 -5.47
C GLU A 100 1.85 19.59 -6.19
N ASN A 101 2.67 18.69 -6.71
CA ASN A 101 2.21 17.51 -7.44
C ASN A 101 1.71 16.42 -6.50
N VAL A 102 2.45 16.17 -5.41
CA VAL A 102 2.02 15.27 -4.32
C VAL A 102 0.75 15.81 -3.68
N GLN A 103 0.73 17.10 -3.33
CA GLN A 103 -0.44 17.74 -2.74
C GLN A 103 -1.65 17.62 -3.68
N ARG A 104 -1.46 17.85 -4.99
CA ARG A 104 -2.53 17.68 -5.99
C ARG A 104 -3.08 16.26 -6.03
N VAL A 105 -2.24 15.22 -5.94
CA VAL A 105 -2.72 13.83 -5.87
C VAL A 105 -3.51 13.57 -4.59
N LEU A 106 -3.02 14.07 -3.45
CA LEU A 106 -3.67 13.90 -2.14
C LEU A 106 -5.01 14.64 -2.06
N ASP A 107 -5.09 15.89 -2.52
CA ASP A 107 -6.33 16.66 -2.57
C ASP A 107 -7.37 16.02 -3.52
N ASN A 108 -6.89 15.34 -4.57
CA ASN A 108 -7.72 14.60 -5.51
C ASN A 108 -7.79 13.10 -5.19
N ALA A 109 -7.68 12.71 -3.91
CA ALA A 109 -7.74 11.31 -3.50
C ALA A 109 -8.97 10.56 -4.06
N ALA A 110 -10.12 11.22 -4.14
CA ALA A 110 -11.35 10.63 -4.69
C ALA A 110 -11.21 10.15 -6.14
N THR A 111 -10.35 10.78 -6.94
CA THR A 111 -10.17 10.47 -8.37
C THR A 111 -8.80 9.88 -8.71
N GLN A 112 -7.79 10.07 -7.87
CA GLN A 112 -6.42 9.56 -8.10
C GLN A 112 -6.06 8.33 -7.24
N ILE A 113 -6.73 8.14 -6.10
CA ILE A 113 -6.38 7.11 -5.11
C ILE A 113 -7.52 6.10 -4.94
N ARG A 114 -8.75 6.58 -4.68
CA ARG A 114 -9.92 5.70 -4.44
C ARG A 114 -10.18 4.71 -5.57
N PRO A 115 -10.04 5.05 -6.87
CA PRO A 115 -10.21 4.07 -7.94
C PRO A 115 -9.23 2.90 -7.86
N LEU A 116 -8.00 3.11 -7.38
CA LEU A 116 -7.01 2.05 -7.17
C LEU A 116 -7.41 1.17 -5.98
N GLN A 117 -7.76 1.80 -4.86
CA GLN A 117 -8.19 1.09 -3.64
C GLN A 117 -9.45 0.25 -3.87
N GLN A 118 -10.41 0.74 -4.66
CA GLN A 118 -11.60 0.00 -5.05
C GLN A 118 -11.29 -1.23 -5.91
N LYS A 119 -10.17 -1.21 -6.65
CA LYS A 119 -9.62 -2.38 -7.36
C LYS A 119 -8.81 -3.32 -6.45
N GLY A 120 -8.73 -3.03 -5.15
CA GLY A 120 -7.95 -3.80 -4.18
C GLY A 120 -6.48 -3.40 -4.08
N ILE A 121 -6.04 -2.39 -4.84
CA ILE A 121 -4.65 -1.92 -4.85
C ILE A 121 -4.40 -1.01 -3.66
N LYS A 122 -3.45 -1.35 -2.80
CA LYS A 122 -3.07 -0.52 -1.65
C LYS A 122 -2.31 0.70 -2.13
N VAL A 123 -2.56 1.87 -1.54
CA VAL A 123 -1.86 3.11 -1.89
C VAL A 123 -1.11 3.66 -0.68
N VAL A 124 0.21 3.67 -0.75
CA VAL A 124 1.09 4.20 0.30
C VAL A 124 1.81 5.46 -0.17
N LEU A 125 2.24 6.30 0.76
CA LEU A 125 3.01 7.52 0.47
C LEU A 125 4.47 7.30 0.85
N SER A 126 5.38 7.44 -0.12
CA SER A 126 6.81 7.46 0.15
C SER A 126 7.24 8.84 0.66
N VAL A 127 8.20 8.83 1.60
CA VAL A 127 8.80 10.02 2.18
C VAL A 127 10.31 9.94 1.99
N LEU A 128 10.86 11.01 1.40
CA LEU A 128 12.26 11.14 1.02
C LEU A 128 12.93 12.34 1.72
N GLY A 129 14.24 12.31 1.89
CA GLY A 129 14.99 13.52 2.25
C GLY A 129 14.86 14.63 1.20
N ASN A 130 15.18 15.87 1.58
CA ASN A 130 15.04 17.02 0.67
C ASN A 130 16.15 18.07 0.86
N HIS A 131 17.39 17.59 1.00
CA HIS A 131 18.61 18.39 1.00
C HIS A 131 18.60 19.50 2.07
N GLN A 132 17.97 19.25 3.22
CA GLN A 132 17.76 20.25 4.27
C GLN A 132 18.40 19.86 5.61
N GLY A 133 19.06 18.71 5.67
CA GLY A 133 19.76 18.20 6.84
C GLY A 133 18.92 17.30 7.74
N ALA A 134 17.60 17.51 7.80
CA ALA A 134 16.71 16.60 8.52
C ALA A 134 16.49 15.31 7.72
N GLY A 135 16.60 14.18 8.39
CA GLY A 135 16.35 12.84 7.84
C GLY A 135 15.89 11.87 8.92
N PHE A 136 15.46 10.68 8.53
CA PHE A 136 14.85 9.73 9.47
C PHE A 136 15.83 9.21 10.52
N ALA A 137 17.13 9.34 10.28
CA ALA A 137 18.18 8.87 11.16
C ALA A 137 18.77 9.95 12.10
N ASN A 138 18.31 11.21 12.09
CA ASN A 138 18.92 12.27 12.93
C ASN A 138 17.97 13.09 13.82
N PHE A 139 16.76 12.61 14.12
CA PHE A 139 15.92 13.24 15.14
C PHE A 139 16.67 13.35 16.47
N PRO A 140 16.63 14.53 17.14
CA PRO A 140 17.42 14.78 18.35
C PRO A 140 16.86 14.08 19.60
N SER A 141 15.60 13.65 19.56
CA SER A 141 14.92 13.01 20.70
C SER A 141 13.77 12.13 20.25
N GLN A 142 13.31 11.24 21.13
CA GLN A 142 12.08 10.46 20.93
C GLN A 142 10.87 11.37 20.68
N GLN A 143 10.77 12.49 21.39
CA GLN A 143 9.66 13.44 21.22
C GLN A 143 9.64 14.04 19.81
N ALA A 144 10.81 14.43 19.27
CA ALA A 144 10.91 14.97 17.91
C ALA A 144 10.55 13.92 16.85
N ALA A 145 11.05 12.68 17.00
CA ALA A 145 10.69 11.58 16.13
C ALA A 145 9.19 11.24 16.19
N SER A 146 8.61 11.25 17.39
CA SER A 146 7.17 11.00 17.61
C SER A 146 6.29 12.11 17.02
N ALA A 147 6.71 13.38 17.10
CA ALA A 147 6.00 14.48 16.47
C ALA A 147 5.92 14.32 14.95
N PHE A 148 7.03 13.92 14.30
CA PHE A 148 7.02 13.61 12.86
C PHE A 148 6.19 12.36 12.55
N ALA A 149 6.24 11.32 13.39
CA ALA A 149 5.35 10.16 13.28
C ALA A 149 3.87 10.56 13.30
N GLY A 150 3.50 11.55 14.13
CA GLY A 150 2.17 12.14 14.18
C GLY A 150 1.75 12.75 12.84
N GLN A 151 2.62 13.57 12.23
CA GLN A 151 2.36 14.17 10.91
C GLN A 151 2.12 13.12 9.82
N LEU A 152 2.90 12.03 9.85
CA LEU A 152 2.74 10.90 8.93
C LEU A 152 1.39 10.19 9.12
N SER A 153 1.04 9.83 10.36
CA SER A 153 -0.23 9.14 10.65
C SER A 153 -1.46 10.01 10.40
N ASP A 154 -1.36 11.32 10.68
CA ASP A 154 -2.42 12.28 10.38
C ASP A 154 -2.65 12.40 8.88
N THR A 155 -1.57 12.40 8.09
CA THR A 155 -1.64 12.38 6.61
C THR A 155 -2.33 11.11 6.10
N VAL A 156 -1.93 9.93 6.61
CA VAL A 156 -2.56 8.65 6.24
C VAL A 156 -4.05 8.68 6.55
N THR A 157 -4.43 9.19 7.72
CA THR A 157 -5.84 9.28 8.15
C THR A 157 -6.61 10.28 7.28
N ARG A 158 -6.08 11.48 7.09
CA ARG A 158 -6.73 12.58 6.36
C ARG A 158 -7.04 12.20 4.91
N TYR A 159 -6.08 11.59 4.22
CA TYR A 159 -6.23 11.24 2.80
C TYR A 159 -6.68 9.79 2.57
N GLY A 160 -6.89 9.03 3.64
CA GLY A 160 -7.33 7.63 3.58
C GLY A 160 -6.34 6.75 2.82
N LEU A 161 -5.05 6.88 3.14
CA LEU A 161 -3.97 6.06 2.58
C LEU A 161 -3.91 4.71 3.28
N ASP A 162 -3.20 3.77 2.68
CA ASP A 162 -2.96 2.43 3.22
C ASP A 162 -1.65 2.34 4.03
N GLY A 163 -0.79 3.36 3.99
CA GLY A 163 0.48 3.34 4.73
C GLY A 163 1.51 4.37 4.32
N ILE A 164 2.72 4.20 4.86
CA ILE A 164 3.91 5.01 4.61
C ILE A 164 5.05 4.12 4.13
N ASP A 165 5.83 4.66 3.21
CA ASP A 165 7.11 4.12 2.78
C ASP A 165 8.26 5.07 3.17
N PHE A 166 9.37 4.52 3.65
CA PHE A 166 10.56 5.30 4.00
C PHE A 166 11.68 5.09 2.99
N ASP A 167 12.19 6.21 2.46
CA ASP A 167 13.33 6.25 1.55
C ASP A 167 14.38 7.26 2.05
N ASP A 168 15.43 6.77 2.71
CA ASP A 168 16.45 7.61 3.36
C ASP A 168 17.57 8.05 2.42
N GLU A 169 17.19 8.58 1.27
CA GLU A 169 18.10 9.29 0.37
C GLU A 169 17.93 10.82 0.50
N TYR A 170 18.95 11.56 0.06
CA TYR A 170 18.91 13.01 -0.09
C TYR A 170 18.63 13.86 1.18
N ALA A 171 18.70 13.30 2.39
CA ALA A 171 18.54 14.08 3.61
C ALA A 171 19.65 15.15 3.78
N GLU A 172 20.87 14.84 3.33
CA GLU A 172 22.08 15.68 3.52
C GLU A 172 22.39 16.01 4.98
N TYR A 173 22.43 14.97 5.82
CA TYR A 173 22.72 15.04 7.24
C TYR A 173 23.89 16.00 7.59
N GLY A 174 23.65 16.92 8.53
CA GLY A 174 24.60 17.97 8.91
C GLY A 174 24.33 19.33 8.28
N ARG A 175 23.63 19.37 7.14
CA ARG A 175 23.20 20.64 6.51
C ARG A 175 22.31 21.43 7.47
N ASN A 176 22.35 22.76 7.36
CA ASN A 176 21.62 23.69 8.22
C ASN A 176 21.88 23.51 9.73
N GLY A 177 23.03 22.93 10.11
CA GLY A 177 23.39 22.70 11.52
C GLY A 177 22.62 21.56 12.17
N THR A 178 22.01 20.66 11.38
CA THR A 178 21.36 19.45 11.88
C THR A 178 22.39 18.43 12.41
N GLY A 179 21.91 17.47 13.20
CA GLY A 179 22.76 16.37 13.67
C GLY A 179 23.16 15.41 12.56
N GLN A 180 24.24 14.65 12.78
CA GLN A 180 24.53 13.45 11.99
C GLN A 180 23.61 12.28 12.39
N PRO A 181 23.50 11.22 11.57
CA PRO A 181 22.70 10.05 11.93
C PRO A 181 23.09 9.46 13.29
N ASN A 182 22.10 9.22 14.14
CA ASN A 182 22.26 8.66 15.48
C ASN A 182 21.53 7.32 15.62
N ALA A 183 21.85 6.53 16.63
CA ALA A 183 21.36 5.16 16.77
C ALA A 183 19.85 5.06 17.10
N SER A 184 19.25 6.11 17.67
CA SER A 184 17.91 6.03 18.26
C SER A 184 16.80 6.62 17.39
N SER A 185 17.13 7.59 16.54
CA SER A 185 16.19 8.37 15.73
C SER A 185 15.17 7.52 15.00
N PHE A 186 15.64 6.58 14.17
CA PHE A 186 14.76 5.80 13.32
C PHE A 186 13.94 4.77 14.13
N VAL A 187 14.54 4.17 15.16
CA VAL A 187 13.85 3.29 16.10
C VAL A 187 12.71 4.01 16.80
N HIS A 188 12.92 5.23 17.27
CA HIS A 188 11.88 6.05 17.89
C HIS A 188 10.77 6.40 16.90
N LEU A 189 11.13 6.82 15.68
CA LEU A 189 10.18 7.19 14.63
C LEU A 189 9.26 6.00 14.28
N VAL A 190 9.83 4.85 13.95
CA VAL A 190 9.08 3.67 13.52
C VAL A 190 8.25 3.10 14.67
N THR A 191 8.77 3.14 15.91
CA THR A 191 8.01 2.71 17.09
C THR A 191 6.78 3.58 17.30
N ALA A 192 6.91 4.89 17.23
CA ALA A 192 5.78 5.82 17.36
C ALA A 192 4.80 5.66 16.20
N LEU A 193 5.28 5.59 14.96
CA LEU A 193 4.43 5.47 13.79
C LEU A 193 3.60 4.19 13.80
N ARG A 194 4.22 3.03 14.12
CA ARG A 194 3.49 1.77 14.25
C ARG A 194 2.44 1.82 15.36
N ALA A 195 2.70 2.53 16.47
CA ALA A 195 1.71 2.71 17.52
C ALA A 195 0.52 3.58 17.07
N ASN A 196 0.78 4.62 16.26
CA ASN A 196 -0.27 5.51 15.76
C ASN A 196 -1.14 4.86 14.67
N MET A 197 -0.59 3.95 13.88
CA MET A 197 -1.30 3.29 12.77
C MET A 197 -1.03 1.77 12.71
N PRO A 198 -1.49 1.00 13.71
CA PRO A 198 -1.14 -0.41 13.86
C PRO A 198 -1.55 -1.27 12.66
N ASP A 199 -2.65 -0.93 11.99
CA ASP A 199 -3.25 -1.70 10.90
C ASP A 199 -2.85 -1.19 9.49
N LYS A 200 -1.88 -0.27 9.40
CA LYS A 200 -1.42 0.32 8.14
C LYS A 200 -0.06 -0.24 7.72
N ILE A 201 0.21 -0.16 6.42
CA ILE A 201 1.49 -0.58 5.84
C ILE A 201 2.60 0.37 6.31
N ILE A 202 3.71 -0.18 6.77
CA ILE A 202 4.99 0.53 6.88
C ILE A 202 6.02 -0.24 6.07
N SER A 203 6.56 0.39 5.02
CA SER A 203 7.61 -0.20 4.18
C SER A 203 8.93 0.57 4.26
N LEU A 204 10.00 -0.10 3.84
CA LEU A 204 11.34 0.47 3.79
C LEU A 204 12.01 0.20 2.44
N TYR A 205 12.39 1.27 1.77
CA TYR A 205 13.40 1.27 0.73
C TYR A 205 14.76 1.07 1.40
N ASN A 206 15.40 -0.10 1.20
CA ASN A 206 16.54 -0.55 2.00
C ASN A 206 17.86 0.16 1.62
N ILE A 207 17.91 1.46 1.87
CA ILE A 207 19.06 2.34 1.63
C ILE A 207 19.18 3.40 2.74
N GLY A 208 20.32 4.08 2.74
CA GLY A 208 20.56 5.22 3.62
C GLY A 208 20.87 4.84 5.07
N PRO A 209 21.29 5.84 5.89
CA PRO A 209 21.61 5.63 7.30
C PRO A 209 20.50 4.95 8.13
N ALA A 210 19.22 5.25 7.88
CA ALA A 210 18.08 4.71 8.61
C ALA A 210 17.97 3.19 8.46
N ALA A 211 18.16 2.64 7.26
CA ALA A 211 18.03 1.21 6.99
C ALA A 211 19.04 0.34 7.77
N SER A 212 20.15 0.92 8.25
CA SER A 212 21.14 0.23 9.08
C SER A 212 20.96 0.43 10.60
N ARG A 213 19.94 1.18 11.03
CA ARG A 213 19.71 1.62 12.42
C ARG A 213 18.34 1.18 12.93
N LEU A 214 18.10 -0.12 12.88
CA LEU A 214 16.81 -0.73 13.21
C LEU A 214 16.71 -1.22 14.67
N SER A 215 17.79 -1.11 15.45
CA SER A 215 17.82 -1.55 16.84
C SER A 215 18.49 -0.53 17.76
N TYR A 216 17.85 -0.25 18.90
CA TYR A 216 18.35 0.67 19.92
C TYR A 216 17.77 0.31 21.30
N ASN A 217 18.62 0.28 22.33
CA ASN A 217 18.24 -0.03 23.72
C ASN A 217 17.35 -1.27 23.88
N GLY A 218 17.66 -2.35 23.16
CA GLY A 218 16.92 -3.62 23.25
C GLY A 218 15.60 -3.65 22.47
N VAL A 219 15.26 -2.58 21.74
CA VAL A 219 14.10 -2.54 20.83
C VAL A 219 14.58 -2.67 19.40
N ASP A 220 14.16 -3.73 18.71
CA ASP A 220 14.33 -3.92 17.27
C ASP A 220 13.01 -3.62 16.55
N VAL A 221 13.03 -2.72 15.57
CA VAL A 221 11.84 -2.30 14.81
C VAL A 221 11.63 -3.08 13.51
N SER A 222 12.48 -4.05 13.17
CA SER A 222 12.36 -4.85 11.94
C SER A 222 10.96 -5.49 11.81
N SER A 223 10.43 -6.03 12.91
CA SER A 223 9.09 -6.64 12.96
C SER A 223 7.94 -5.64 12.80
N LYS A 224 8.21 -4.33 12.91
CA LYS A 224 7.22 -3.25 12.73
C LYS A 224 7.07 -2.86 11.26
N PHE A 225 7.86 -3.41 10.35
CA PHE A 225 7.70 -3.24 8.91
C PHE A 225 6.86 -4.37 8.31
N ASP A 226 6.06 -4.01 7.31
CA ASP A 226 5.31 -4.95 6.49
C ASP A 226 6.14 -5.43 5.31
N TYR A 227 6.93 -4.53 4.72
CA TYR A 227 7.75 -4.82 3.54
C TYR A 227 9.10 -4.13 3.61
N ALA A 228 10.11 -4.74 2.97
CA ALA A 228 11.35 -4.07 2.64
C ALA A 228 11.88 -4.54 1.28
N TRP A 229 12.51 -3.64 0.55
CA TRP A 229 12.90 -3.92 -0.84
C TRP A 229 14.26 -3.35 -1.22
N ASN A 230 14.89 -4.01 -2.20
CA ASN A 230 16.14 -3.61 -2.83
C ASN A 230 15.99 -2.22 -3.48
N PRO A 231 16.92 -1.28 -3.23
CA PRO A 231 16.87 0.05 -3.83
C PRO A 231 17.55 0.16 -5.21
N TYR A 232 18.20 -0.91 -5.69
CA TYR A 232 19.05 -0.83 -6.87
C TYR A 232 18.36 -1.45 -8.09
N TYR A 233 17.74 -0.63 -8.93
CA TYR A 233 17.01 -1.09 -10.11
C TYR A 233 17.87 -1.88 -11.09
N GLY A 234 17.31 -2.97 -11.63
CA GLY A 234 17.99 -3.91 -12.51
C GLY A 234 18.87 -4.94 -11.78
N SER A 235 18.74 -5.06 -10.45
CA SER A 235 19.60 -5.93 -9.66
C SER A 235 18.84 -6.87 -8.71
N TRP A 236 19.60 -7.78 -8.09
CA TRP A 236 19.15 -8.66 -7.01
C TRP A 236 19.99 -8.41 -5.77
N GLN A 237 19.37 -7.88 -4.71
CA GLN A 237 20.01 -7.68 -3.42
C GLN A 237 19.02 -7.92 -2.29
N VAL A 238 19.23 -8.99 -1.53
CA VAL A 238 18.34 -9.35 -0.41
C VAL A 238 18.44 -8.27 0.68
N PRO A 239 17.33 -7.61 1.07
CA PRO A 239 17.36 -6.69 2.21
C PRO A 239 17.74 -7.44 3.50
N GLY A 240 18.69 -6.90 4.25
CA GLY A 240 19.24 -7.52 5.47
C GLY A 240 18.35 -7.38 6.72
N LEU A 241 17.06 -7.09 6.56
CA LEU A 241 16.12 -6.91 7.66
C LEU A 241 15.69 -8.26 8.24
N GLY A 242 15.36 -8.28 9.54
CA GLY A 242 14.78 -9.45 10.23
C GLY A 242 13.34 -9.77 9.83
N LEU A 243 13.01 -9.71 8.54
CA LEU A 243 11.70 -10.01 7.97
C LEU A 243 11.71 -11.38 7.26
N PRO A 244 10.57 -12.11 7.25
CA PRO A 244 10.46 -13.33 6.45
C PRO A 244 10.53 -13.01 4.95
N LYS A 245 10.98 -13.97 4.13
CA LYS A 245 11.08 -13.83 2.67
C LYS A 245 9.77 -13.38 2.00
N SER A 246 8.63 -13.76 2.56
CA SER A 246 7.30 -13.34 2.08
C SER A 246 7.06 -11.82 2.12
N LYS A 247 7.88 -11.08 2.88
CA LYS A 247 7.83 -9.62 3.06
C LYS A 247 8.99 -8.87 2.39
N LEU A 248 9.85 -9.58 1.68
CA LEU A 248 11.07 -9.01 1.11
C LEU A 248 11.05 -9.03 -0.42
N SER A 249 11.53 -7.95 -1.03
CA SER A 249 11.82 -7.89 -2.48
C SER A 249 13.32 -7.73 -2.71
N PRO A 250 14.05 -8.82 -3.00
CA PRO A 250 15.43 -8.71 -3.45
C PRO A 250 15.55 -8.15 -4.86
N ALA A 251 14.54 -8.39 -5.71
CA ALA A 251 14.46 -7.82 -7.04
C ALA A 251 13.96 -6.38 -6.98
N ALA A 252 14.53 -5.52 -7.82
CA ALA A 252 14.03 -4.18 -8.09
C ALA A 252 14.22 -3.86 -9.56
N VAL A 253 13.21 -3.29 -10.21
CA VAL A 253 13.27 -2.93 -11.64
C VAL A 253 12.66 -1.56 -11.89
N GLU A 254 13.19 -0.86 -12.88
CA GLU A 254 12.61 0.38 -13.42
C GLU A 254 11.90 0.05 -14.74
N ILE A 255 10.58 0.26 -14.79
CA ILE A 255 9.74 -0.03 -15.96
C ILE A 255 10.12 0.90 -17.11
N GLY A 256 10.26 0.36 -18.32
CA GLY A 256 10.69 1.11 -19.49
C GLY A 256 12.20 1.38 -19.58
N ARG A 257 13.00 1.02 -18.57
CA ARG A 257 14.46 1.18 -18.58
C ARG A 257 15.22 -0.12 -18.35
N THR A 258 14.80 -0.93 -17.37
CA THR A 258 15.40 -2.25 -17.15
C THR A 258 15.00 -3.17 -18.30
N SER A 259 15.97 -3.85 -18.92
CA SER A 259 15.66 -4.72 -20.06
C SER A 259 14.66 -5.82 -19.67
N GLN A 260 13.74 -6.15 -20.57
CA GLN A 260 12.74 -7.20 -20.33
C GLN A 260 13.39 -8.55 -19.95
N SER A 261 14.55 -8.88 -20.54
CA SER A 261 15.33 -10.06 -20.16
C SER A 261 15.74 -10.06 -18.67
N THR A 262 16.17 -8.91 -18.15
CA THR A 262 16.54 -8.75 -16.74
C THR A 262 15.28 -8.78 -15.86
N VAL A 263 14.20 -8.13 -16.27
CA VAL A 263 12.91 -8.15 -15.57
C VAL A 263 12.41 -9.60 -15.40
N THR A 264 12.40 -10.38 -16.48
CA THR A 264 12.01 -11.79 -16.47
C THR A 264 12.94 -12.63 -15.58
N SER A 265 14.27 -12.44 -15.68
CA SER A 265 15.24 -13.16 -14.83
C SER A 265 15.01 -12.90 -13.34
N LEU A 266 14.82 -11.63 -12.96
CA LEU A 266 14.59 -11.24 -11.57
C LEU A 266 13.23 -11.71 -11.05
N ALA A 267 12.17 -11.66 -11.87
CA ALA A 267 10.85 -12.15 -11.51
C ALA A 267 10.86 -13.67 -11.29
N ARG A 268 11.49 -14.42 -12.20
CA ARG A 268 11.70 -15.87 -12.05
C ARG A 268 12.46 -16.20 -10.77
N ARG A 269 13.54 -15.47 -10.49
CA ARG A 269 14.35 -15.65 -9.29
C ARG A 269 13.56 -15.38 -8.01
N THR A 270 12.68 -14.38 -8.04
CA THR A 270 11.77 -14.05 -6.93
C THR A 270 10.91 -15.26 -6.55
N VAL A 271 10.28 -15.90 -7.55
CA VAL A 271 9.47 -17.10 -7.34
C VAL A 271 10.33 -18.29 -6.91
N SER A 272 11.42 -18.58 -7.63
CA SER A 272 12.23 -19.78 -7.36
C SER A 272 12.91 -19.76 -5.98
N GLU A 273 13.27 -18.58 -5.48
CA GLU A 273 13.88 -18.43 -4.15
C GLU A 273 12.86 -18.19 -3.03
N GLY A 274 11.55 -18.17 -3.34
CA GLY A 274 10.46 -18.08 -2.38
C GLY A 274 10.29 -16.70 -1.74
N TYR A 275 10.63 -15.63 -2.47
CA TYR A 275 10.38 -14.25 -2.04
C TYR A 275 8.97 -13.80 -2.41
N GLY A 276 8.34 -13.05 -1.51
CA GLY A 276 6.92 -12.70 -1.61
C GLY A 276 6.64 -11.30 -2.15
N VAL A 277 7.66 -10.53 -2.52
CA VAL A 277 7.49 -9.17 -3.05
C VAL A 277 8.34 -8.96 -4.30
N PHE A 278 7.83 -8.20 -5.26
CA PHE A 278 8.55 -7.78 -6.46
C PHE A 278 8.38 -6.27 -6.68
N LEU A 279 9.46 -5.51 -6.46
CA LEU A 279 9.48 -4.06 -6.57
C LEU A 279 9.65 -3.60 -8.02
N THR A 280 8.75 -2.71 -8.46
CA THR A 280 8.87 -1.96 -9.71
C THR A 280 8.78 -0.46 -9.47
N TYR A 281 9.45 0.32 -10.31
CA TYR A 281 9.52 1.78 -10.23
C TYR A 281 9.26 2.45 -11.59
N ASN A 282 8.76 3.68 -11.51
CA ASN A 282 8.55 4.62 -12.61
C ASN A 282 7.57 4.13 -13.69
N LEU A 283 6.44 3.54 -13.27
CA LEU A 283 5.36 3.26 -14.21
C LEU A 283 4.79 4.58 -14.74
N ASP A 284 4.88 4.78 -16.06
CA ASP A 284 4.41 6.00 -16.74
C ASP A 284 3.06 5.80 -17.44
N GLY A 285 2.67 6.79 -18.25
CA GLY A 285 1.41 6.77 -19.01
C GLY A 285 1.47 6.07 -20.37
N ALA A 286 2.63 5.55 -20.78
CA ALA A 286 2.74 4.82 -22.04
C ALA A 286 2.18 3.40 -21.91
N ASP A 287 1.94 2.74 -23.04
CA ASP A 287 1.64 1.31 -23.03
C ASP A 287 2.91 0.52 -22.65
N ARG A 288 2.93 0.04 -21.41
CA ARG A 288 4.00 -0.80 -20.84
C ARG A 288 3.62 -2.27 -20.81
N SER A 289 2.62 -2.71 -21.59
CA SER A 289 2.13 -4.11 -21.57
C SER A 289 3.24 -5.13 -21.75
N ALA A 290 4.23 -4.86 -22.61
CA ALA A 290 5.36 -5.75 -22.82
C ALA A 290 6.28 -5.86 -21.59
N ASP A 291 6.63 -4.71 -21.00
CA ASP A 291 7.48 -4.63 -19.81
C ASP A 291 6.77 -5.25 -18.59
N VAL A 292 5.49 -4.96 -18.42
CA VAL A 292 4.65 -5.51 -17.36
C VAL A 292 4.49 -7.02 -17.54
N SER A 293 4.21 -7.48 -18.77
CA SER A 293 4.10 -8.91 -19.07
C SER A 293 5.41 -9.68 -18.88
N ALA A 294 6.57 -9.00 -18.88
CA ALA A 294 7.87 -9.65 -18.66
C ALA A 294 8.02 -10.19 -17.24
N PHE A 295 7.41 -9.55 -16.24
CA PHE A 295 7.39 -10.08 -14.87
C PHE A 295 6.11 -10.88 -14.57
N THR A 296 4.93 -10.48 -15.06
CA THR A 296 3.68 -11.17 -14.67
C THR A 296 3.63 -12.62 -15.12
N ARG A 297 4.24 -12.95 -16.26
CA ARG A 297 4.33 -14.35 -16.73
C ARG A 297 5.12 -15.23 -15.77
N GLU A 298 6.17 -14.69 -15.16
CA GLU A 298 7.01 -15.43 -14.22
C GLU A 298 6.38 -15.45 -12.82
N LEU A 299 5.83 -14.32 -12.36
CA LEU A 299 5.24 -14.23 -11.02
C LEU A 299 3.90 -14.98 -10.90
N TYR A 300 3.08 -14.95 -11.95
CA TYR A 300 1.67 -15.32 -11.91
C TYR A 300 1.25 -16.30 -13.02
N GLY A 301 2.16 -16.66 -13.94
CA GLY A 301 1.83 -17.52 -15.08
C GLY A 301 0.92 -16.86 -16.12
N SER A 302 0.75 -15.53 -16.08
CA SER A 302 -0.18 -14.82 -16.97
C SER A 302 0.44 -13.54 -17.55
N ALA A 303 0.10 -13.21 -18.79
CA ALA A 303 0.46 -11.92 -19.39
C ALA A 303 -0.39 -10.77 -18.81
N ALA A 304 0.07 -9.54 -18.96
CA ALA A 304 -0.69 -8.35 -18.61
C ALA A 304 -1.45 -7.81 -19.83
N VAL A 305 -2.65 -7.28 -19.56
CA VAL A 305 -3.48 -6.55 -20.52
C VAL A 305 -3.61 -5.12 -20.04
N HIS A 306 -3.34 -4.16 -20.93
CA HIS A 306 -3.51 -2.73 -20.67
C HIS A 306 -4.89 -2.26 -21.13
N THR A 307 -5.59 -1.54 -20.24
CA THR A 307 -6.83 -0.82 -20.56
C THR A 307 -6.57 0.68 -20.48
N PRO A 308 -6.66 1.43 -21.59
CA PRO A 308 -6.31 2.84 -21.65
C PRO A 308 -7.19 3.74 -20.77
#